data_AF-A0A3B6JRS5-F1
#
_entry.id   AF-A0A3B6JRS5-F1
#
_cell.length_a   1.000
_cell.length_b   1.000
_cell.length_c   1.000
_cell.angle_alpha   90.00
_cell.angle_beta   90.00
_cell.angle_gamma   90.00
#
_symmetry.space_group_name_H-M   'P 1'
#
loop_
_entity.id
_entity.type
_entity.pdbx_description
1 polymer ?
#
loop_
_entity_poly.entity_id
_entity_poly.type
_entity_poly.pdbx_seq_one_letter_code
_entity_poly.pdbx_strand_id
1 'polypeptide(L)'
;MHHMRPIKCVAFEGTLTGRRFYGCPMQSEGVNCGVTEWVDKPWHPILRNCLSRLWDMYHEQNCGRVVDKQKYEKHLAKLKTENDKLCIEYTKLVQDVSKMFDWQIGRVDHMDYQKAVEEEEFEKKKKEVEESARLEVQMEKLKLAKEQRCILQSQADIIKNTRKAKKEVEQERDLLKIEKAKLEHVVNELLKDGHASKEKLEKIKAILDS
;
A
#
# COMPACT_ATOMS: atom_id res chain seq x y z
N MET A 1 -97.66 -16.93 -16.87
CA MET A 1 -97.04 -18.22 -16.49
C MET A 1 -96.22 -18.69 -17.70
N HIS A 2 -94.93 -19.01 -17.57
CA HIS A 2 -93.99 -19.15 -18.71
C HIS A 2 -94.19 -20.39 -19.63
N HIS A 3 -95.36 -21.04 -19.61
CA HIS A 3 -95.69 -22.25 -20.41
C HIS A 3 -94.64 -23.38 -20.40
N MET A 4 -93.72 -23.38 -19.43
CA MET A 4 -92.67 -24.37 -19.25
C MET A 4 -93.00 -25.27 -18.05
N ARG A 5 -92.50 -26.51 -18.08
CA ARG A 5 -92.70 -27.47 -16.97
C ARG A 5 -92.00 -26.96 -15.70
N PRO A 6 -92.69 -26.86 -14.55
CA PRO A 6 -92.05 -26.44 -13.30
C PRO A 6 -90.94 -27.39 -12.84
N ILE A 7 -89.89 -26.86 -12.20
CA ILE A 7 -88.81 -27.66 -11.61
C ILE A 7 -89.10 -27.88 -10.13
N LYS A 8 -88.86 -29.10 -9.64
CA LYS A 8 -88.96 -29.41 -8.21
C LYS A 8 -87.66 -29.04 -7.51
N CYS A 9 -87.75 -28.11 -6.56
CA CYS A 9 -86.63 -27.57 -5.79
C CYS A 9 -86.80 -27.84 -4.29
N VAL A 10 -85.72 -27.71 -3.53
CA VAL A 10 -85.70 -27.74 -2.07
C VAL A 10 -85.12 -26.43 -1.57
N ALA A 11 -85.79 -25.78 -0.63
CA ALA A 11 -85.27 -24.57 0.00
C ALA A 11 -84.15 -24.92 0.98
N PHE A 12 -83.07 -24.12 0.98
CA PHE A 12 -81.92 -24.31 1.84
C PHE A 12 -81.67 -23.12 2.77
N GLU A 13 -82.64 -22.23 2.96
CA GLU A 13 -82.43 -20.98 3.70
C GLU A 13 -83.46 -20.80 4.82
N GLY A 14 -82.97 -20.38 5.98
CA GLY A 14 -83.78 -20.00 7.14
C GLY A 14 -84.78 -21.06 7.58
N THR A 15 -85.99 -20.61 7.94
CA THR A 15 -87.04 -21.52 8.43
C THR A 15 -87.68 -22.39 7.33
N LEU A 16 -87.27 -22.22 6.07
CA LEU A 16 -87.76 -22.99 4.93
C LEU A 16 -86.83 -24.16 4.57
N THR A 17 -85.67 -24.29 5.22
CA THR A 17 -84.71 -25.36 4.96
C THR A 17 -85.38 -26.73 4.93
N GLY A 18 -85.15 -27.46 3.85
CA GLY A 18 -85.70 -28.79 3.58
C GLY A 18 -87.09 -28.81 2.93
N ARG A 19 -87.81 -27.69 2.80
CA ARG A 19 -89.15 -27.66 2.18
C ARG A 19 -89.06 -27.69 0.67
N ARG A 20 -89.94 -28.48 0.04
CA ARG A 20 -90.02 -28.64 -1.40
C ARG A 20 -91.00 -27.65 -2.02
N PHE A 21 -90.62 -27.09 -3.16
CA PHE A 21 -91.45 -26.19 -3.95
C PHE A 21 -91.26 -26.44 -5.45
N TYR A 22 -92.25 -26.05 -6.24
CA TYR A 22 -92.14 -25.92 -7.68
C TYR A 22 -91.67 -24.51 -8.03
N GLY A 23 -90.52 -24.42 -8.67
CA GLY A 23 -89.92 -23.18 -9.16
C GLY A 23 -90.06 -23.05 -10.68
N CYS A 24 -89.97 -21.81 -11.16
CA CYS A 24 -89.89 -21.55 -12.59
C CYS A 24 -88.52 -21.99 -13.13
N PRO A 25 -88.45 -22.67 -14.29
CA PRO A 25 -87.17 -23.09 -14.89
C PRO A 25 -86.20 -21.95 -15.19
N MET A 26 -86.68 -20.72 -15.38
CA MET A 26 -85.82 -19.54 -15.57
C MET A 26 -85.05 -19.12 -14.30
N GLN A 27 -85.38 -19.68 -13.13
CA GLN A 27 -84.71 -19.37 -11.86
C GLN A 27 -83.27 -19.92 -11.80
N SER A 28 -82.89 -20.88 -12.65
CA SER A 28 -81.51 -21.41 -12.70
C SER A 28 -80.48 -20.44 -13.28
N GLU A 29 -80.91 -19.37 -13.98
CA GLU A 29 -80.04 -18.32 -14.54
C GLU A 29 -80.00 -17.04 -13.69
N GLY A 30 -80.49 -17.09 -12.44
CA GLY A 30 -80.43 -15.96 -11.50
C GLY A 30 -81.60 -14.96 -11.60
N VAL A 31 -82.58 -15.19 -12.48
CA VAL A 31 -83.77 -14.34 -12.61
C VAL A 31 -84.95 -14.97 -11.84
N ASN A 32 -85.24 -14.44 -10.65
CA ASN A 32 -86.39 -14.88 -9.85
C ASN A 32 -87.69 -14.29 -10.40
N CYS A 33 -88.47 -15.09 -11.13
CA CYS A 33 -89.76 -14.64 -11.66
C CYS A 33 -90.91 -14.60 -10.63
N GLY A 34 -90.62 -14.79 -9.33
CA GLY A 34 -91.56 -14.68 -8.21
C GLY A 34 -92.60 -15.81 -8.09
N VAL A 35 -92.79 -16.61 -9.14
CA VAL A 35 -93.74 -17.73 -9.15
C VAL A 35 -93.13 -18.91 -8.40
N THR A 36 -93.68 -19.21 -7.22
CA THR A 36 -93.31 -20.36 -6.38
C THR A 36 -94.56 -21.01 -5.82
N GLU A 37 -94.69 -22.32 -6.00
CA GLU A 37 -95.77 -23.12 -5.39
C GLU A 37 -95.17 -24.13 -4.41
N TRP A 38 -95.62 -24.11 -3.16
CA TRP A 38 -95.09 -24.99 -2.13
C TRP A 38 -95.76 -26.36 -2.16
N VAL A 39 -94.94 -27.42 -2.22
CA VAL A 39 -95.40 -28.81 -2.22
C VAL A 39 -95.67 -29.26 -0.78
N ASP A 40 -94.75 -28.93 0.13
CA ASP A 40 -94.87 -29.31 1.53
C ASP A 40 -95.67 -28.26 2.29
N LYS A 41 -96.50 -28.69 3.25
CA LYS A 41 -97.19 -27.81 4.19
C LYS A 41 -96.16 -26.99 5.00
N PRO A 42 -96.55 -25.84 5.58
CA PRO A 42 -95.70 -25.12 6.52
C PRO A 42 -95.19 -26.07 7.62
N TRP A 43 -93.93 -25.89 8.00
CA TRP A 43 -93.39 -26.64 9.13
C TRP A 43 -94.20 -26.38 10.39
N HIS A 44 -94.37 -27.44 11.17
CA HIS A 44 -94.93 -27.30 12.51
C HIS A 44 -94.11 -26.27 13.31
N PRO A 45 -94.74 -25.43 14.16
CA PRO A 45 -94.05 -24.35 14.87
C PRO A 45 -92.76 -24.79 15.58
N ILE A 46 -92.74 -26.00 16.14
CA ILE A 46 -91.55 -26.58 16.79
C ILE A 46 -90.36 -26.67 15.80
N LEU A 47 -90.57 -27.26 14.62
CA LEU A 47 -89.50 -27.41 13.63
C LEU A 47 -89.07 -26.05 13.05
N ARG A 48 -90.02 -25.13 12.83
CA ARG A 48 -89.72 -23.76 12.40
C ARG A 48 -88.79 -23.06 13.39
N ASN A 49 -89.05 -23.20 14.69
CA ASN A 49 -88.23 -22.63 15.76
C ASN A 49 -86.85 -23.30 15.85
N CYS A 50 -86.78 -24.63 15.71
CA CYS A 50 -85.51 -25.35 15.67
C CYS A 50 -84.63 -24.89 14.49
N LEU A 51 -85.20 -24.77 13.29
CA LEU A 51 -84.49 -24.29 12.11
C LEU A 51 -84.03 -22.84 12.28
N SER A 52 -84.87 -21.96 12.83
CA SER A 52 -84.47 -20.57 13.12
C SER A 52 -83.23 -20.55 14.01
N ARG A 53 -83.27 -21.28 15.14
CA ARG A 53 -82.15 -21.32 16.09
C ARG A 53 -80.88 -21.91 15.49
N LEU A 54 -80.99 -22.95 14.65
CA LEU A 54 -79.85 -23.53 13.95
C LEU A 54 -79.20 -22.53 12.98
N TRP A 55 -80.00 -21.76 12.25
CA TRP A 55 -79.50 -20.71 11.37
C TRP A 55 -78.87 -19.55 12.14
N ASP A 56 -79.46 -19.13 13.25
CA ASP A 56 -78.89 -18.11 14.13
C ASP A 56 -77.49 -18.54 14.62
N MET A 57 -77.36 -19.77 15.09
CA MET A 57 -76.07 -20.35 15.51
C MET A 57 -75.06 -20.43 14.36
N TYR A 58 -75.49 -20.83 13.16
CA TYR A 58 -74.63 -20.90 11.97
C TYR A 58 -74.12 -19.51 11.57
N HIS A 59 -74.99 -18.51 11.55
CA HIS A 59 -74.60 -17.13 11.25
C HIS A 59 -73.66 -16.56 12.32
N GLU A 60 -73.96 -16.74 13.59
CA GLU A 60 -73.10 -16.29 14.70
C GLU A 60 -71.70 -16.91 14.62
N GLN A 61 -71.60 -18.23 14.41
CA GLN A 61 -70.31 -18.92 14.27
C GLN A 61 -69.51 -18.42 13.07
N ASN A 62 -70.17 -18.20 11.92
CA ASN A 62 -69.50 -17.69 10.73
C ASN A 62 -69.08 -16.22 10.90
N CYS A 63 -69.88 -15.39 11.57
CA CYS A 63 -69.50 -14.03 11.95
C CYS A 63 -68.23 -14.03 12.82
N GLY A 64 -68.16 -14.91 13.82
CA GLY A 64 -66.96 -15.09 14.66
C GLY A 64 -65.71 -15.42 13.83
N ARG A 65 -65.82 -16.39 12.91
CA ARG A 65 -64.72 -16.78 12.00
C ARG A 65 -64.27 -15.62 11.10
N VAL A 66 -65.20 -14.82 10.58
CA VAL A 66 -64.88 -13.65 9.75
C VAL A 66 -64.12 -12.61 10.56
N VAL A 67 -64.54 -12.33 11.80
CA VAL A 67 -63.85 -11.40 12.69
C VAL A 67 -62.44 -11.89 13.03
N ASP A 68 -62.27 -13.17 13.32
CA ASP A 68 -60.96 -13.74 13.63
C ASP A 68 -60.02 -13.73 12.42
N LYS A 69 -60.55 -14.05 11.23
CA LYS A 69 -59.81 -13.91 9.97
C LYS A 69 -59.34 -12.46 9.76
N GLN A 70 -60.23 -11.48 9.94
CA GLN A 70 -59.86 -10.07 9.82
C GLN A 70 -58.80 -9.63 10.84
N LYS A 71 -58.86 -10.12 12.08
CA LYS A 71 -57.84 -9.86 13.10
C LYS A 71 -56.49 -10.44 12.70
N TYR A 72 -56.48 -11.67 12.20
CA TYR A 72 -55.27 -12.34 11.73
C TYR A 72 -54.66 -11.63 10.52
N GLU A 73 -55.46 -11.24 9.53
CA GLU A 73 -55.02 -10.47 8.36
C GLU A 73 -54.42 -9.12 8.76
N LYS A 74 -55.02 -8.41 9.74
CA LYS A 74 -54.43 -7.18 10.29
C LYS A 74 -53.09 -7.42 10.97
N HIS A 75 -52.95 -8.53 11.69
CA HIS A 75 -51.68 -8.90 12.34
C HIS A 75 -50.61 -9.23 11.29
N LEU A 76 -50.94 -10.00 10.26
CA LEU A 76 -50.04 -10.30 9.15
C LEU A 76 -49.60 -9.03 8.42
N ALA A 77 -50.50 -8.08 8.19
CA ALA A 77 -50.16 -6.81 7.56
C ALA A 77 -49.13 -6.02 8.39
N LYS A 78 -49.28 -5.98 9.72
CA LYS A 78 -48.31 -5.35 10.62
C LYS A 78 -46.94 -6.03 10.54
N LEU A 79 -46.91 -7.36 10.67
CA LEU A 79 -45.66 -8.13 10.57
C LEU A 79 -44.97 -7.91 9.22
N LYS A 80 -45.73 -7.86 8.13
CA LYS A 80 -45.19 -7.56 6.81
C LYS A 80 -44.53 -6.18 6.77
N THR A 81 -45.19 -5.15 7.30
CA THR A 81 -44.60 -3.80 7.36
C THR A 81 -43.35 -3.72 8.23
N GLU A 82 -43.29 -4.45 9.33
CA GLU A 82 -42.08 -4.52 10.18
C GLU A 82 -40.94 -5.25 9.47
N ASN A 83 -41.24 -6.35 8.78
CA ASN A 83 -40.25 -7.09 8.00
C ASN A 83 -39.69 -6.24 6.84
N ASP A 84 -40.55 -5.51 6.13
CA ASP A 84 -40.13 -4.61 5.05
C ASP A 84 -39.21 -3.50 5.58
N LYS A 85 -39.51 -2.94 6.76
CA LYS A 85 -38.64 -1.96 7.43
C LYS A 85 -37.28 -2.56 7.79
N LEU A 86 -37.27 -3.75 8.41
CA LEU A 86 -36.02 -4.44 8.76
C LEU A 86 -35.18 -4.77 7.53
N CYS A 87 -35.81 -5.15 6.41
CA CYS A 87 -35.09 -5.40 5.15
C CYS A 87 -34.40 -4.13 4.63
N ILE A 88 -35.08 -2.98 4.71
CA ILE A 88 -34.50 -1.68 4.32
C ILE A 88 -33.33 -1.31 5.23
N GLU A 89 -33.51 -1.44 6.55
CA GLU A 89 -32.47 -1.15 7.55
C GLU A 89 -31.24 -2.05 7.38
N TYR A 90 -31.46 -3.36 7.19
CA TYR A 90 -30.40 -4.32 6.92
C TYR A 90 -29.64 -3.99 5.64
N THR A 91 -30.37 -3.69 4.55
CA THR A 91 -29.74 -3.31 3.26
C THR A 91 -28.88 -2.06 3.43
N LYS A 92 -29.36 -1.06 4.16
CA LYS A 92 -28.60 0.15 4.45
C LYS A 92 -27.34 -0.15 5.27
N LEU A 93 -27.46 -0.97 6.31
CA LEU A 93 -26.32 -1.37 7.14
C LEU A 93 -25.25 -2.09 6.31
N VAL A 94 -25.64 -3.02 5.44
CA VAL A 94 -24.73 -3.72 4.52
C VAL A 94 -24.02 -2.73 3.59
N GLN A 95 -24.73 -1.75 3.04
CA GLN A 95 -24.13 -0.71 2.19
C GLN A 95 -23.15 0.17 2.96
N ASP A 96 -23.51 0.59 4.17
CA ASP A 96 -22.64 1.45 5.00
C ASP A 96 -21.37 0.71 5.45
N VAL A 97 -21.49 -0.58 5.80
CA VAL A 97 -20.34 -1.45 6.07
C VAL A 97 -19.46 -1.63 4.84
N SER A 98 -20.04 -1.86 3.66
CA SER A 98 -19.28 -1.98 2.41
C SER A 98 -18.48 -0.71 2.11
N LYS A 99 -19.11 0.47 2.25
CA LYS A 99 -18.42 1.77 2.08
C LYS A 99 -17.28 1.97 3.08
N MET A 100 -17.42 1.50 4.32
CA MET A 100 -16.34 1.56 5.31
C MET A 100 -15.12 0.72 4.87
N PHE A 101 -15.36 -0.47 4.34
CA PHE A 101 -14.29 -1.32 3.80
C PHE A 101 -13.63 -0.67 2.58
N ASP A 102 -14.41 -0.15 1.63
CA ASP A 102 -13.87 0.53 0.44
C ASP A 102 -13.00 1.74 0.82
N TRP A 103 -13.44 2.53 1.81
CA TRP A 103 -12.68 3.66 2.33
C TRP A 103 -11.36 3.23 2.98
N GLN A 104 -11.39 2.15 3.78
CA GLN A 104 -10.19 1.64 4.42
C GLN A 104 -9.20 1.06 3.40
N ILE A 105 -9.69 0.30 2.41
CA ILE A 105 -8.86 -0.22 1.31
C ILE A 105 -8.23 0.93 0.54
N GLY A 106 -9.02 1.92 0.10
CA GLY A 106 -8.49 3.07 -0.63
C GLY A 106 -7.47 3.89 0.18
N ARG A 107 -7.61 3.95 1.51
CA ARG A 107 -6.61 4.59 2.39
C ARG A 107 -5.30 3.80 2.45
N VAL A 108 -5.37 2.47 2.53
CA VAL A 108 -4.20 1.59 2.52
C VAL A 108 -3.48 1.69 1.18
N ASP A 109 -4.21 1.61 0.06
CA ASP A 109 -3.64 1.74 -1.29
C ASP A 109 -2.90 3.07 -1.46
N HIS A 110 -3.47 4.18 -0.97
CA HIS A 110 -2.81 5.49 -1.02
C HIS A 110 -1.52 5.50 -0.16
N MET A 111 -1.54 4.90 1.03
CA MET A 111 -0.36 4.83 1.90
C MET A 111 0.74 3.97 1.27
N ASP A 112 0.38 2.83 0.68
CA ASP A 112 1.33 1.93 0.02
C ASP A 112 1.92 2.59 -1.22
N TYR A 113 1.11 3.29 -2.02
CA TYR A 113 1.60 4.08 -3.16
C TYR A 113 2.58 5.17 -2.71
N GLN A 114 2.23 5.94 -1.69
CA GLN A 114 3.10 7.02 -1.20
C GLN A 114 4.41 6.47 -0.64
N LYS A 115 4.36 5.37 0.11
CA LYS A 115 5.55 4.69 0.62
C LYS A 115 6.44 4.15 -0.50
N ALA A 116 5.84 3.57 -1.55
CA ALA A 116 6.59 3.09 -2.71
C ALA A 116 7.30 4.24 -3.45
N VAL A 117 6.63 5.40 -3.61
CA VAL A 117 7.23 6.60 -4.20
C VAL A 117 8.40 7.11 -3.35
N GLU A 118 8.23 7.20 -2.03
CA GLU A 118 9.29 7.62 -1.12
C GLU A 118 10.49 6.67 -1.14
N GLU A 119 10.25 5.36 -1.21
CA GLU A 119 11.29 4.33 -1.30
C GLU A 119 12.07 4.41 -2.63
N GLU A 120 11.37 4.65 -3.75
CA GLU A 120 12.00 4.85 -5.06
C GLU A 120 12.86 6.13 -5.09
N GLU A 121 12.36 7.24 -4.54
CA GLU A 121 13.12 8.49 -4.42
C GLU A 121 14.36 8.31 -3.54
N PHE A 122 14.23 7.58 -2.43
CA PHE A 122 15.35 7.31 -1.53
C PHE A 122 16.43 6.47 -2.21
N GLU A 123 16.04 5.42 -2.92
CA GLU A 123 17.00 4.55 -3.62
C GLU A 123 17.69 5.30 -4.78
N LYS A 124 16.99 6.24 -5.44
CA LYS A 124 17.60 7.12 -6.43
C LYS A 124 18.64 8.05 -5.80
N LYS A 125 18.30 8.74 -4.71
CA LYS A 125 19.24 9.62 -3.99
C LYS A 125 20.46 8.85 -3.47
N LYS A 126 20.27 7.63 -2.98
CA LYS A 126 21.36 6.76 -2.53
C LYS A 126 22.33 6.47 -3.67
N LYS A 127 21.83 6.09 -4.86
CA LYS A 127 22.67 5.85 -6.05
C LYS A 127 23.43 7.11 -6.47
N GLU A 128 22.78 8.27 -6.46
CA GLU A 128 23.42 9.56 -6.79
C GLU A 128 24.57 9.89 -5.81
N VAL A 129 24.36 9.68 -4.51
CA VAL A 129 25.39 9.87 -3.48
C VAL A 129 26.54 8.88 -3.64
N GLU A 130 26.25 7.60 -3.91
CA GLU A 130 27.27 6.58 -4.15
C GLU A 130 28.13 6.91 -5.39
N GLU A 131 27.51 7.39 -6.47
CA GLU A 131 28.22 7.79 -7.69
C GLU A 131 29.08 9.04 -7.46
N SER A 132 28.54 10.05 -6.77
CA SER A 132 29.28 11.26 -6.40
C SER A 132 30.51 10.94 -5.53
N ALA A 133 30.35 10.12 -4.49
CA ALA A 133 31.46 9.68 -3.64
C ALA A 133 32.50 8.88 -4.43
N ARG A 134 32.07 8.04 -5.39
CA ARG A 134 32.99 7.30 -6.26
C ARG A 134 33.81 8.23 -7.15
N LEU A 135 33.21 9.27 -7.71
CA LEU A 135 33.89 10.27 -8.53
C LEU A 135 34.89 11.08 -7.70
N GLU A 136 34.53 11.49 -6.49
CA GLU A 136 35.42 12.22 -5.58
C GLU A 136 36.67 11.41 -5.22
N VAL A 137 36.51 10.13 -4.88
CA VAL A 137 37.62 9.22 -4.63
C VAL A 137 38.52 9.06 -5.86
N GLN A 138 37.96 9.01 -7.07
CA GLN A 138 38.75 8.95 -8.30
C GLN A 138 39.54 10.24 -8.54
N MET A 139 38.93 11.40 -8.31
CA MET A 139 39.60 12.69 -8.44
C MET A 139 40.77 12.82 -7.45
N GLU A 140 40.59 12.43 -6.19
CA GLU A 140 41.67 12.44 -5.19
C GLU A 140 42.80 11.48 -5.56
N LYS A 141 42.48 10.27 -6.06
CA LYS A 141 43.51 9.35 -6.57
C LYS A 141 44.33 9.97 -7.72
N LEU A 142 43.69 10.71 -8.63
CA LEU A 142 44.38 11.39 -9.72
C LEU A 142 45.28 12.53 -9.22
N LYS A 143 44.83 13.31 -8.23
CA LYS A 143 45.65 14.36 -7.59
C LYS A 143 46.88 13.77 -6.92
N LEU A 144 46.70 12.73 -6.10
CA LEU A 144 47.80 12.03 -5.44
C LEU A 144 48.79 11.44 -6.45
N ALA A 145 48.31 10.84 -7.54
CA ALA A 145 49.18 10.32 -8.60
C ALA A 145 50.00 11.43 -9.29
N LYS A 146 49.43 12.63 -9.46
CA LYS A 146 50.13 13.79 -10.01
C LYS A 146 51.21 14.30 -9.05
N GLU A 147 50.89 14.43 -7.77
CA GLU A 147 51.84 14.84 -6.73
C GLU A 147 53.00 13.84 -6.59
N GLN A 148 52.70 12.55 -6.54
CA GLN A 148 53.71 11.49 -6.52
C GLN A 148 54.66 11.60 -7.73
N ARG A 149 54.13 11.88 -8.93
CA ARG A 149 54.96 12.08 -10.13
C ARG A 149 55.88 13.28 -10.01
N CYS A 150 55.38 14.41 -9.50
CA CYS A 150 56.19 15.61 -9.28
C CYS A 150 57.32 15.36 -8.27
N ILE A 151 57.02 14.67 -7.17
CA ILE A 151 58.01 14.30 -6.14
C ILE A 151 59.09 13.40 -6.73
N LEU A 152 58.71 12.35 -7.47
CA LEU A 152 59.65 11.43 -8.10
C LEU A 152 60.55 12.14 -9.13
N GLN A 153 59.98 13.05 -9.91
CA GLN A 153 60.75 13.85 -10.86
C GLN A 153 61.78 14.74 -10.14
N SER A 154 61.36 15.45 -9.09
CA SER A 154 62.25 16.27 -8.27
C SER A 154 63.36 15.44 -7.62
N GLN A 155 63.03 14.27 -7.08
CA GLN A 155 64.03 13.34 -6.52
C GLN A 155 65.05 12.91 -7.56
N ALA A 156 64.63 12.58 -8.79
CA ALA A 156 65.52 12.22 -9.88
C ALA A 156 66.48 13.37 -10.24
N ASP A 157 65.97 14.60 -10.29
CA ASP A 157 66.76 15.80 -10.59
C ASP A 157 67.79 16.10 -9.48
N ILE A 158 67.39 15.99 -8.20
CA ILE A 158 68.31 16.12 -7.05
C ILE A 158 69.42 15.08 -7.15
N ILE A 159 69.09 13.80 -7.36
CA ILE A 159 70.09 12.72 -7.48
C ILE A 159 71.07 13.01 -8.63
N LYS A 160 70.57 13.45 -9.78
CA LYS A 160 71.39 13.80 -10.94
C LYS A 160 72.34 14.95 -10.63
N ASN A 161 71.84 16.02 -10.01
CA ASN A 161 72.62 17.20 -9.65
C ASN A 161 73.68 16.87 -8.59
N THR A 162 73.32 16.13 -7.55
CA THR A 162 74.28 15.68 -6.52
C THR A 162 75.38 14.81 -7.12
N ARG A 163 75.05 13.88 -8.03
CA ARG A 163 76.05 13.06 -8.73
C ARG A 163 77.00 13.91 -9.59
N LYS A 164 76.50 14.96 -10.24
CA LYS A 164 77.32 15.90 -11.02
C LYS A 164 78.26 16.69 -10.11
N ALA A 165 77.74 17.32 -9.06
CA ALA A 165 78.53 18.07 -8.09
C ALA A 165 79.61 17.19 -7.43
N LYS A 166 79.29 15.93 -7.11
CA LYS A 166 80.28 14.98 -6.58
C LYS A 166 81.44 14.75 -7.56
N LYS A 167 81.17 14.61 -8.86
CA LYS A 167 82.23 14.46 -9.87
C LYS A 167 83.09 15.71 -10.01
N GLU A 168 82.49 16.90 -9.96
CA GLU A 168 83.21 18.18 -10.01
C GLU A 168 84.15 18.32 -8.81
N VAL A 169 83.65 18.07 -7.59
CA VAL A 169 84.47 18.06 -6.36
C VAL A 169 85.59 17.02 -6.43
N GLU A 170 85.31 15.84 -7.01
CA GLU A 170 86.31 14.78 -7.19
C GLU A 170 87.43 15.20 -8.15
N GLN A 171 87.09 15.89 -9.24
CA GLN A 171 88.06 16.49 -10.16
C GLN A 171 88.89 17.59 -9.50
N GLU A 172 88.24 18.52 -8.77
CA GLU A 172 88.94 19.58 -8.03
C GLU A 172 89.91 19.01 -6.99
N ARG A 173 89.48 17.98 -6.24
CA ARG A 173 90.33 17.26 -5.28
C ARG A 173 91.58 16.69 -5.96
N ASP A 174 91.42 16.08 -7.12
CA ASP A 174 92.54 15.45 -7.83
C ASP A 174 93.50 16.49 -8.41
N LEU A 175 93.01 17.65 -8.86
CA LEU A 175 93.85 18.81 -9.22
C LEU A 175 94.63 19.34 -8.01
N LEU A 176 93.96 19.53 -6.87
CA LEU A 176 94.60 20.00 -5.63
C LEU A 176 95.69 19.05 -5.14
N LYS A 177 95.54 17.72 -5.32
CA LYS A 177 96.60 16.76 -5.01
C LYS A 177 97.85 16.98 -5.86
N ILE A 178 97.68 17.25 -7.15
CA ILE A 178 98.80 17.54 -8.06
C ILE A 178 99.50 18.83 -7.64
N GLU A 179 98.73 19.88 -7.36
CA GLU A 179 99.28 21.19 -6.97
C GLU A 179 99.99 21.14 -5.62
N LYS A 180 99.42 20.40 -4.65
CA LYS A 180 100.06 20.11 -3.37
C LYS A 180 101.42 19.42 -3.57
N ALA A 181 101.50 18.38 -4.40
CA ALA A 181 102.75 17.67 -4.66
C ALA A 181 103.83 18.59 -5.28
N LYS A 182 103.43 19.52 -6.16
CA LYS A 182 104.33 20.55 -6.71
C LYS A 182 104.84 21.48 -5.62
N LEU A 183 103.95 21.99 -4.77
CA LEU A 183 104.34 22.88 -3.67
C LEU A 183 105.26 22.17 -2.67
N GLU A 184 104.98 20.92 -2.33
CA GLU A 184 105.86 20.10 -1.47
C GLU A 184 107.27 19.95 -2.09
N HIS A 185 107.36 19.74 -3.41
CA HIS A 185 108.64 19.70 -4.10
C HIS A 185 109.40 21.04 -3.98
N VAL A 186 108.72 22.17 -4.25
CA VAL A 186 109.32 23.52 -4.13
C VAL A 186 109.77 23.82 -2.71
N VAL A 187 108.96 23.50 -1.70
CA VAL A 187 109.32 23.68 -0.28
C VAL A 187 110.57 22.86 0.08
N ASN A 188 110.67 21.62 -0.39
CA ASN A 188 111.85 20.78 -0.16
C ASN A 188 113.11 21.37 -0.80
N GLU A 189 113.02 21.92 -2.02
CA GLU A 189 114.15 22.61 -2.66
C GLU A 189 114.57 23.86 -1.87
N LEU A 190 113.61 24.71 -1.48
CA LEU A 190 113.92 25.90 -0.66
C LEU A 190 114.53 25.55 0.70
N LEU A 191 114.09 24.46 1.34
CA LEU A 191 114.67 23.98 2.58
C LEU A 191 116.12 23.51 2.37
N LYS A 192 116.43 22.78 1.30
CA LYS A 192 117.81 22.40 0.96
C LYS A 192 118.69 23.64 0.74
N ASP A 193 118.21 24.60 -0.03
CA ASP A 193 118.92 25.86 -0.30
C ASP A 193 119.14 26.67 0.99
N GLY A 194 118.14 26.70 1.87
CA GLY A 194 118.20 27.33 3.19
C GLY A 194 119.23 26.63 4.10
N HIS A 195 119.24 25.30 4.15
CA HIS A 195 120.23 24.52 4.88
C HIS A 195 121.64 24.76 4.36
N ALA A 196 121.84 24.75 3.03
CA ALA A 196 123.13 25.05 2.40
C ALA A 196 123.60 26.48 2.71
N SER A 197 122.68 27.45 2.73
CA SER A 197 122.98 28.84 3.09
C SER A 197 123.32 28.99 4.57
N LYS A 198 122.61 28.30 5.46
CA LYS A 198 122.91 28.23 6.89
C LYS A 198 124.30 27.64 7.14
N GLU A 199 124.65 26.55 6.47
CA GLU A 199 125.98 25.91 6.57
C GLU A 199 127.10 26.87 6.12
N LYS A 200 126.88 27.62 5.03
CA LYS A 200 127.81 28.68 4.59
C LYS A 200 127.97 29.78 5.63
N LEU A 201 126.87 30.24 6.25
CA LEU A 201 126.91 31.26 7.31
C LEU A 201 127.61 30.74 8.58
N GLU A 202 127.40 29.48 8.96
CA GLU A 202 128.12 28.85 10.08
C GLU A 202 129.63 28.76 9.81
N LYS A 203 130.04 28.42 8.58
CA LYS A 203 131.47 28.45 8.18
C LYS A 203 132.05 29.86 8.25
N ILE A 204 131.32 30.88 7.79
CA ILE A 204 131.76 32.29 7.89
C ILE A 204 131.86 32.72 9.35
N LYS A 205 130.89 32.34 10.20
CA LYS A 205 130.91 32.64 11.62
C LYS A 205 132.11 31.99 12.34
N ALA A 206 132.43 30.73 12.02
CA ALA A 206 133.62 30.05 12.54
C ALA A 206 134.93 30.76 12.18
N ILE A 207 135.01 31.42 11.01
CA ILE A 207 136.17 32.24 10.61
C ILE A 207 136.26 33.53 11.43
N LEU A 208 135.13 34.12 11.83
CA LEU A 208 135.08 35.37 12.60
C LEU A 208 135.28 35.17 14.11
N ASP A 209 134.97 33.98 14.64
CA ASP A 209 135.14 33.60 16.05
C ASP A 209 136.53 32.96 16.34
N SER A 210 137.43 32.89 15.35
CA SER A 210 138.84 32.43 15.44
C SER A 210 139.82 33.61 15.48
#